data_AF-E8PLC0-F1
#
_entry.id   AF-E8PLC0-F1
#
_cell.length_a   1.000
_cell.length_b   1.000
_cell.length_c   1.000
_cell.angle_alpha   90.00
_cell.angle_beta   90.00
_cell.angle_gamma   90.00
#
_symmetry.space_group_name_H-M   'P 1'
#
loop_
_entity.id
_entity.type
_entity.pdbx_description
1 polymer ?
#
loop_
_entity_poly.entity_id
_entity_poly.type
_entity_poly.pdbx_seq_one_letter_code
_entity_poly.pdbx_strand_id
1 'polypeptide(L)'
;MAKVKEVMTASLVTVSPWASVREAANLMARHRIGSLPVLEDGILLGVVTSRDLRGVHPNRVVLDVLQGPPLTIPPETNLLEAQALMQEKAVERLLVAKEGKLVGILTKRALAFALGQGFDPLTGLARADFLRDDMERLLKKGTDPTLVFVDLDDFGQMNKQLGHTVGDQALKLVAQQLRNFARKHKGEAYRYGGDEFALVFPRPRTQVLPHLPELVKLPILVEGRGVGFSLGVAGGRRRKRRPANPRATADDLIRLASLASTVAKGRPEKIALEEEVSQISAQALAATPSPSPTD
;
A
#
# COMPACT_ATOMS: atom_id res chain seq x y z
N MET A 1 4.10 4.95 -0.58
CA MET A 1 4.55 3.93 0.39
C MET A 1 4.73 4.53 1.78
N ALA A 2 4.04 3.97 2.76
CA ALA A 2 4.11 4.35 4.17
C ALA A 2 5.54 4.26 4.72
N LYS A 3 5.84 5.14 5.67
CA LYS A 3 7.18 5.29 6.26
C LYS A 3 7.22 4.80 7.70
N VAL A 4 8.41 4.47 8.18
CA VAL A 4 8.66 4.03 9.57
C VAL A 4 8.06 5.00 10.59
N LYS A 5 8.22 6.31 10.39
CA LYS A 5 7.70 7.34 11.31
C LYS A 5 6.19 7.33 11.52
N GLU A 6 5.43 6.78 10.57
CA GLU A 6 3.97 6.71 10.61
C GLU A 6 3.48 5.51 11.46
N VAL A 7 4.38 4.55 11.74
CA VAL A 7 4.04 3.28 12.42
C VAL A 7 4.79 3.11 13.74
N MET A 8 5.94 3.75 13.90
CA MET A 8 6.77 3.63 15.09
C MET A 8 6.06 4.12 16.36
N THR A 9 6.45 3.58 17.51
CA THR A 9 6.08 4.13 18.82
C THR A 9 7.08 5.21 19.21
N ALA A 10 6.60 6.45 19.37
CA ALA A 10 7.41 7.60 19.76
C ALA A 10 7.50 7.81 21.29
N SER A 11 6.54 7.25 22.05
CA SER A 11 6.60 7.24 23.52
C SER A 11 7.52 6.12 23.98
N LEU A 12 8.76 6.47 24.29
CA LEU A 12 9.83 5.53 24.59
C LEU A 12 10.00 5.36 26.09
N VAL A 13 9.96 4.11 26.55
CA VAL A 13 10.44 3.74 27.88
C VAL A 13 11.87 3.27 27.71
N THR A 14 12.80 3.98 28.33
CA THR A 14 14.24 3.72 28.25
C THR A 14 14.78 3.23 29.58
N VAL A 15 16.02 2.75 29.58
CA VAL A 15 16.74 2.35 30.80
C VAL A 15 18.18 2.84 30.76
N SER A 16 18.73 3.15 31.93
CA SER A 16 20.15 3.48 32.08
C SER A 16 21.02 2.22 31.93
N PRO A 17 22.23 2.30 31.35
CA PRO A 17 23.16 1.17 31.32
C PRO A 17 23.57 0.70 32.72
N TRP A 18 23.53 1.58 33.72
CA TRP A 18 23.89 1.31 35.11
C TRP A 18 22.75 0.73 35.93
N ALA A 19 21.53 0.73 35.38
CA ALA A 19 20.40 0.08 36.04
C ALA A 19 20.63 -1.43 36.16
N SER A 20 20.03 -2.03 37.16
CA SER A 20 20.07 -3.48 37.34
C SER A 20 19.17 -4.21 36.34
N VAL A 21 19.52 -5.45 36.03
CA VAL A 21 18.69 -6.39 35.25
C VAL A 21 17.29 -6.50 35.85
N ARG A 22 17.17 -6.49 37.19
CA ARG A 22 15.89 -6.50 37.90
C ARG A 22 15.04 -5.27 37.59
N GLU A 23 15.63 -4.08 37.62
CA GLU A 23 14.93 -2.83 37.29
C GLU A 23 14.48 -2.82 35.83
N ALA A 24 15.32 -3.25 34.90
CA ALA A 24 14.96 -3.39 33.49
C ALA A 24 13.80 -4.37 33.29
N ALA A 25 13.85 -5.55 33.93
CA ALA A 25 12.76 -6.53 33.86
C ALA A 25 11.45 -5.98 34.46
N ASN A 26 11.52 -5.24 35.57
CA ASN A 26 10.37 -4.60 36.20
C ASN A 26 9.76 -3.51 35.31
N LEU A 27 10.59 -2.68 34.67
CA LEU A 27 10.14 -1.68 33.70
C LEU A 27 9.41 -2.36 32.53
N MET A 28 9.99 -3.42 31.96
CA MET A 28 9.36 -4.22 30.90
C MET A 28 7.99 -4.74 31.33
N ALA A 29 7.89 -5.33 32.53
CA ALA A 29 6.64 -5.88 33.04
C ALA A 29 5.58 -4.79 33.30
N ARG A 30 5.96 -3.69 33.95
CA ARG A 30 5.04 -2.57 34.27
C ARG A 30 4.47 -1.93 33.02
N HIS A 31 5.31 -1.69 32.01
CA HIS A 31 4.90 -1.06 30.76
C HIS A 31 4.38 -2.06 29.72
N ARG A 32 4.36 -3.36 30.03
CA ARG A 32 3.96 -4.45 29.12
C ARG A 32 4.72 -4.43 27.79
N ILE A 33 6.02 -4.16 27.85
CA ILE A 33 6.93 -4.12 26.70
C ILE A 33 8.00 -5.19 26.83
N GLY A 34 8.48 -5.71 25.70
CA GLY A 34 9.46 -6.80 25.68
C GLY A 34 10.92 -6.36 25.54
N SER A 35 11.17 -5.05 25.49
CA SER A 35 12.49 -4.46 25.20
C SER A 35 12.59 -3.03 25.70
N LEU A 36 13.80 -2.60 26.03
CA LEU A 36 14.12 -1.25 26.48
C LEU A 36 15.34 -0.74 25.69
N PRO A 37 15.23 0.39 24.99
CA PRO A 37 16.40 1.11 24.52
C PRO A 37 17.25 1.56 25.73
N VAL A 38 18.56 1.36 25.63
CA VAL A 38 19.52 1.71 26.68
C VAL A 38 20.18 3.03 26.30
N LEU A 39 20.00 4.04 27.16
CA LEU A 39 20.54 5.38 26.93
C LEU A 39 21.42 5.82 28.10
N GLU A 40 22.52 6.49 27.77
CA GLU A 40 23.38 7.20 28.72
C GLU A 40 23.50 8.65 28.26
N ASP A 41 23.10 9.61 29.08
CA ASP A 41 23.15 11.05 28.77
C ASP A 41 22.53 11.41 27.41
N GLY A 42 21.48 10.69 27.01
CA GLY A 42 20.78 10.87 25.73
C GLY A 42 21.42 10.17 24.54
N ILE A 43 22.58 9.55 24.72
CA ILE A 43 23.27 8.73 23.72
C ILE A 43 22.68 7.32 23.74
N LEU A 44 22.28 6.85 22.57
CA LEU A 44 21.77 5.50 22.40
C LEU A 44 22.93 4.48 22.38
N LEU A 45 23.02 3.66 23.42
CA LEU A 45 24.03 2.61 23.52
C LEU A 45 23.56 1.29 22.89
N GLY A 46 22.27 0.99 22.95
CA GLY A 46 21.75 -0.30 22.49
C GLY A 46 20.29 -0.54 22.81
N VAL A 47 19.88 -1.80 22.73
CA VAL A 47 18.58 -2.28 23.20
C VAL A 47 18.79 -3.57 23.98
N VAL A 48 18.07 -3.71 25.08
CA VAL A 48 17.99 -4.96 25.83
C VAL A 48 16.58 -5.52 25.74
N THR A 49 16.45 -6.83 25.58
CA THR A 49 15.18 -7.53 25.48
C THR A 49 14.96 -8.47 26.65
N SER A 50 13.70 -8.84 26.89
CA SER A 50 13.35 -9.89 27.87
C SER A 50 14.03 -11.24 27.60
N ARG A 51 14.53 -11.49 26.37
CA ARG A 51 15.34 -12.67 26.06
C ARG A 51 16.75 -12.53 26.59
N ASP A 52 17.35 -11.35 26.46
CA ASP A 52 18.73 -11.08 26.89
C ASP A 52 18.83 -11.10 28.43
N LEU A 53 17.77 -10.67 29.13
CA LEU A 53 17.72 -10.68 30.59
C LEU A 53 17.51 -12.07 31.21
N ARG A 54 17.10 -13.09 30.42
CA ARG A 54 16.74 -14.41 30.96
C ARG A 54 17.98 -15.15 31.47
N GLY A 55 17.90 -15.63 32.71
CA GLY A 55 19.00 -16.36 33.34
C GLY A 55 20.16 -15.48 33.80
N VAL A 56 20.08 -14.15 33.63
CA VAL A 56 21.07 -13.21 34.13
C VAL A 56 20.78 -12.87 35.59
N HIS A 57 21.83 -12.76 36.40
CA HIS A 57 21.71 -12.41 37.81
C HIS A 57 21.02 -11.03 37.98
N PRO A 58 20.01 -10.91 38.86
CA PRO A 58 19.15 -9.72 38.92
C PRO A 58 19.86 -8.42 39.32
N ASN A 59 20.99 -8.51 40.04
CA ASN A 59 21.78 -7.34 40.47
C ASN A 59 22.88 -6.96 39.46
N ARG A 60 23.01 -7.69 38.35
CA ARG A 60 23.96 -7.33 37.29
C ARG A 60 23.46 -6.07 36.57
N VAL A 61 24.38 -5.25 36.08
CA VAL A 61 24.02 -4.02 35.33
C VAL A 61 23.59 -4.34 33.91
N VAL A 62 22.71 -3.51 33.34
CA VAL A 62 22.23 -3.66 31.95
C VAL A 62 23.37 -3.60 30.94
N LEU A 63 24.39 -2.77 31.20
CA LEU A 63 25.56 -2.62 30.31
C LEU A 63 26.25 -3.94 30.01
N ASP A 64 26.37 -4.82 31.01
CA ASP A 64 27.02 -6.13 30.88
C ASP A 64 26.24 -7.12 30.01
N VAL A 65 24.96 -6.86 29.78
CA VAL A 65 24.05 -7.74 29.04
C VAL A 65 23.87 -7.26 27.60
N LEU A 66 24.21 -5.99 27.33
CA LEU A 66 24.04 -5.34 26.03
C LEU A 66 24.78 -6.11 24.93
N GLN A 67 24.10 -6.35 23.81
CA GLN A 67 24.66 -7.11 22.68
C GLN A 67 24.81 -6.21 21.46
N GLY A 68 26.05 -6.05 20.99
CA GLY A 68 26.37 -5.37 19.73
C GLY A 68 25.96 -3.89 19.67
N PRO A 69 26.25 -3.22 18.55
CA PRO A 69 25.81 -1.84 18.33
C PRO A 69 24.30 -1.77 18.09
N PRO A 70 23.66 -0.63 18.40
CA PRO A 70 22.23 -0.45 18.17
C PRO A 70 21.92 -0.53 16.67
N LEU A 71 21.07 -1.49 16.28
CA LEU A 71 20.53 -1.51 14.92
C LEU A 71 19.47 -0.42 14.79
N THR A 72 19.82 0.63 14.03
CA THR A 72 18.95 1.78 13.81
C THR A 72 18.44 1.86 12.38
N ILE A 73 17.30 2.52 12.20
CA ILE A 73 16.70 2.83 10.91
C ILE A 73 16.22 4.29 10.89
N PRO A 74 16.41 5.04 9.78
CA PRO A 74 15.86 6.38 9.65
C PRO A 74 14.32 6.41 9.69
N PRO A 75 13.69 7.47 10.22
CA PRO A 75 12.23 7.62 10.26
C PRO A 75 11.59 7.70 8.86
N GLU A 76 12.36 8.13 7.86
CA GLU A 76 11.88 8.30 6.49
C GLU A 76 11.94 7.02 5.65
N THR A 77 12.52 5.94 6.19
CA THR A 77 12.64 4.64 5.51
C THR A 77 11.26 4.04 5.25
N ASN A 78 11.12 3.32 4.15
CA ASN A 78 9.86 2.69 3.77
C ASN A 78 9.63 1.37 4.55
N LEU A 79 8.37 0.99 4.74
CA LEU A 79 8.04 -0.20 5.55
C LEU A 79 8.53 -1.54 4.96
N LEU A 80 8.63 -1.68 3.63
CA LEU A 80 9.15 -2.92 3.03
C LEU A 80 10.66 -3.06 3.24
N GLU A 81 11.40 -1.97 3.17
CA GLU A 81 12.83 -1.92 3.49
C GLU A 81 13.06 -2.20 4.97
N ALA A 82 12.22 -1.64 5.85
CA ALA A 82 12.24 -1.98 7.27
C ALA A 82 11.96 -3.48 7.51
N GLN A 83 11.03 -4.08 6.74
CA GLN A 83 10.73 -5.51 6.80
C GLN A 83 11.92 -6.36 6.35
N ALA A 84 12.52 -6.01 5.22
CA ALA A 84 13.71 -6.69 4.69
C ALA A 84 14.86 -6.64 5.70
N LEU A 85 15.12 -5.47 6.31
CA LEU A 85 16.16 -5.32 7.33
C LEU A 85 15.88 -6.17 8.57
N MET A 86 14.63 -6.21 9.07
CA MET A 86 14.26 -7.08 10.19
C MET A 86 14.47 -8.57 9.86
N GLN A 87 14.17 -8.98 8.64
CA GLN A 87 14.38 -10.37 8.19
C GLN A 87 15.86 -10.71 8.05
N GLU A 88 16.63 -9.86 7.37
CA GLU A 88 18.07 -10.04 7.14
C GLU A 88 18.85 -10.11 8.46
N LYS A 89 18.56 -9.20 9.39
CA LYS A 89 19.22 -9.15 10.69
C LYS A 89 18.59 -10.08 11.74
N ALA A 90 17.53 -10.81 11.38
CA ALA A 90 16.76 -11.68 12.28
C ALA A 90 16.32 -11.01 13.58
N VAL A 91 15.98 -9.72 13.52
CA VAL A 91 15.52 -8.94 14.68
C VAL A 91 14.02 -8.73 14.67
N GLU A 92 13.43 -8.62 15.87
CA GLU A 92 12.02 -8.31 16.02
C GLU A 92 11.74 -6.80 16.16
N ARG A 93 12.78 -5.99 16.31
CA ARG A 93 12.69 -4.57 16.66
C ARG A 93 13.79 -3.79 15.98
N LEU A 94 13.43 -2.60 15.51
CA LEU A 94 14.37 -1.61 14.98
C LEU A 94 14.24 -0.34 15.81
N LEU A 95 15.38 0.21 16.21
CA LEU A 95 15.42 1.53 16.84
C LEU A 95 15.33 2.59 15.75
N VAL A 96 14.43 3.55 15.90
CA VAL A 96 14.27 4.61 14.91
C VAL A 96 15.07 5.81 15.37
N ALA A 97 16.07 6.20 14.58
CA ALA A 97 16.98 7.30 14.93
C ALA A 97 17.03 8.36 13.83
N LYS A 98 17.10 9.62 14.25
CA LYS A 98 17.30 10.78 13.36
C LYS A 98 18.40 11.65 13.94
N GLU A 99 19.43 11.95 13.14
CA GLU A 99 20.55 12.81 13.57
C GLU A 99 21.18 12.35 14.90
N GLY A 100 21.37 11.03 15.05
CA GLY A 100 21.94 10.42 16.26
C GLY A 100 21.00 10.33 17.47
N LYS A 101 19.79 10.91 17.40
CA LYS A 101 18.80 10.85 18.48
C LYS A 101 17.80 9.73 18.24
N LEU A 102 17.50 8.97 19.30
CA LEU A 102 16.42 7.99 19.28
C LEU A 102 15.08 8.73 19.27
N VAL A 103 14.28 8.50 18.23
CA VAL A 103 12.97 9.15 18.02
C VAL A 103 11.80 8.17 18.05
N GLY A 104 12.08 6.87 18.03
CA GLY A 104 11.03 5.85 18.14
C GLY A 104 11.57 4.44 18.13
N ILE A 105 10.65 3.49 18.24
CA ILE A 105 10.91 2.06 18.08
C ILE A 105 9.86 1.46 17.15
N LEU A 106 10.31 0.65 16.20
CA LEU A 106 9.45 -0.11 15.31
C LEU A 106 9.51 -1.59 15.68
N THR A 107 8.36 -2.21 15.94
CA THR A 107 8.28 -3.64 16.27
C THR A 107 7.79 -4.43 15.06
N LYS A 108 8.23 -5.70 14.93
CA LYS A 108 7.77 -6.62 13.89
C LYS A 108 6.25 -6.77 13.88
N ARG A 109 5.60 -6.74 15.05
CA ARG A 109 4.13 -6.77 15.16
C ARG A 109 3.49 -5.49 14.61
N ALA A 110 3.98 -4.31 14.98
CA ALA A 110 3.46 -3.04 14.46
C ALA A 110 3.68 -2.94 12.94
N LEU A 111 4.85 -3.38 12.46
CA LEU A 111 5.16 -3.47 11.04
C LEU A 111 4.23 -4.44 10.31
N ALA A 112 4.05 -5.66 10.83
CA ALA A 112 3.14 -6.65 10.25
C ALA A 112 1.68 -6.17 10.26
N PHE A 113 1.27 -5.44 11.30
CA PHE A 113 -0.06 -4.84 11.36
C PHE A 113 -0.22 -3.73 10.32
N ALA A 114 0.74 -2.81 10.21
CA ALA A 114 0.70 -1.74 9.23
C ALA A 114 0.74 -2.28 7.77
N LEU A 115 1.56 -3.30 7.52
CA LEU A 115 1.55 -4.01 6.24
C LEU A 115 0.26 -4.84 6.04
N GLY A 116 -0.30 -5.41 7.11
CA GLY A 116 -1.56 -6.17 7.05
C GLY A 116 -2.78 -5.30 6.80
N GLN A 117 -2.77 -4.03 7.20
CA GLN A 117 -3.84 -3.07 6.92
C GLN A 117 -3.72 -2.44 5.53
N GLY A 118 -2.50 -2.24 5.05
CA GLY A 118 -2.25 -1.63 3.75
C GLY A 118 -2.34 -2.55 2.55
N PHE A 119 -2.28 -3.86 2.77
CA PHE A 119 -2.25 -4.87 1.70
C PHE A 119 -3.44 -5.82 1.80
N ASP A 120 -3.87 -6.32 0.65
CA ASP A 120 -4.92 -7.31 0.56
C ASP A 120 -4.35 -8.71 0.82
N PRO A 121 -4.89 -9.47 1.80
CA PRO A 121 -4.31 -10.74 2.23
C PRO A 121 -4.43 -11.86 1.19
N LEU A 122 -5.39 -11.76 0.27
CA LEU A 122 -5.60 -12.78 -0.75
C LEU A 122 -4.60 -12.62 -1.90
N THR A 123 -4.41 -11.39 -2.36
CA THR A 123 -3.65 -11.07 -3.58
C THR A 123 -2.24 -10.53 -3.31
N GLY A 124 -2.00 -10.02 -2.10
CA GLY A 124 -0.75 -9.36 -1.71
C GLY A 124 -0.55 -7.97 -2.33
N LEU A 125 -1.55 -7.39 -3.00
CA LEU A 125 -1.48 -6.02 -3.54
C LEU A 125 -1.85 -4.97 -2.48
N ALA A 126 -1.34 -3.76 -2.63
CA ALA A 126 -1.75 -2.65 -1.77
C ALA A 126 -3.25 -2.31 -1.98
N ARG A 127 -3.93 -1.86 -0.93
CA ARG A 127 -5.38 -1.55 -0.94
C ARG A 127 -5.68 -0.14 -1.46
N ALA A 128 -6.96 0.17 -1.64
CA ALA A 128 -7.46 1.46 -2.12
C ALA A 128 -6.92 2.69 -1.37
N ASP A 129 -6.64 2.60 -0.07
CA ASP A 129 -6.12 3.74 0.68
C ASP A 129 -4.70 4.13 0.23
N PHE A 130 -3.85 3.13 -0.04
CA PHE A 130 -2.51 3.35 -0.58
C PHE A 130 -2.54 3.88 -2.01
N LEU A 131 -3.52 3.46 -2.81
CA LEU A 131 -3.76 4.02 -4.14
C LEU A 131 -4.03 5.53 -4.05
N ARG A 132 -4.93 5.96 -3.15
CA ARG A 132 -5.26 7.39 -2.97
C ARG A 132 -4.04 8.18 -2.52
N ASP A 133 -3.30 7.69 -1.54
CA ASP A 133 -2.10 8.35 -1.02
C ASP A 133 -1.02 8.50 -2.10
N ASP A 134 -0.79 7.47 -2.92
CA ASP A 134 0.21 7.52 -3.98
C ASP A 134 -0.21 8.45 -5.12
N MET A 135 -1.50 8.49 -5.47
CA MET A 135 -2.05 9.46 -6.43
C MET A 135 -1.90 10.90 -5.94
N GLU A 136 -2.31 11.18 -4.68
CA GLU A 136 -2.18 12.49 -4.06
C GLU A 136 -0.71 12.95 -4.04
N ARG A 137 0.21 12.05 -3.68
CA ARG A 137 1.65 12.30 -3.65
C ARG A 137 2.21 12.66 -5.03
N LEU A 138 1.82 11.94 -6.09
CA LEU A 138 2.27 12.22 -7.46
C LEU A 138 1.77 13.59 -7.94
N LEU A 139 0.50 13.89 -7.71
CA LEU A 139 -0.11 15.17 -8.05
C LEU A 139 0.53 16.34 -7.30
N LYS A 140 0.83 16.18 -6.00
CA LYS A 140 1.57 17.17 -5.18
C LYS A 140 2.95 17.50 -5.76
N LYS A 141 3.65 16.49 -6.29
CA LYS A 141 4.96 16.68 -6.94
C LYS A 141 4.85 17.43 -8.28
N GLY A 142 3.65 17.57 -8.83
CA GLY A 142 3.40 18.11 -10.17
C GLY A 142 3.55 17.06 -11.27
N THR A 143 3.63 15.78 -10.91
CA THR A 143 3.47 14.68 -11.85
C THR A 143 2.00 14.60 -12.24
N ASP A 144 1.74 14.23 -13.49
CA ASP A 144 0.39 13.91 -13.94
C ASP A 144 0.29 12.40 -14.22
N PRO A 145 -0.15 11.62 -13.22
CA PRO A 145 -0.19 10.18 -13.32
C PRO A 145 -1.33 9.70 -14.24
N THR A 146 -1.11 8.57 -14.90
CA THR A 146 -2.16 7.81 -15.55
C THR A 146 -2.67 6.75 -14.60
N LEU A 147 -3.97 6.76 -14.33
CA LEU A 147 -4.67 5.73 -13.58
C LEU A 147 -5.41 4.82 -14.56
N VAL A 148 -5.26 3.51 -14.37
CA VAL A 148 -6.02 2.49 -15.09
C VAL A 148 -6.79 1.69 -14.04
N PHE A 149 -8.11 1.82 -14.04
CA PHE A 149 -9.00 0.98 -13.24
C PHE A 149 -9.30 -0.31 -13.99
N VAL A 150 -9.33 -1.43 -13.28
CA VAL A 150 -9.47 -2.77 -13.84
C VAL A 150 -10.60 -3.47 -13.13
N ASP A 151 -11.56 -3.98 -13.88
CA ASP A 151 -12.72 -4.70 -13.36
C ASP A 151 -12.82 -6.06 -14.06
N LEU A 152 -12.90 -7.16 -13.30
CA LEU A 152 -13.02 -8.50 -13.87
C LEU A 152 -14.38 -8.71 -14.52
N ASP A 153 -14.36 -9.23 -15.75
CA ASP A 153 -15.58 -9.55 -16.47
C ASP A 153 -16.25 -10.80 -15.89
N ASP A 154 -17.56 -10.72 -15.63
CA ASP A 154 -18.40 -11.83 -15.16
C ASP A 154 -17.94 -12.57 -13.89
N PHE A 155 -17.10 -11.94 -13.05
CA PHE A 155 -16.57 -12.56 -11.83
C PHE A 155 -17.67 -13.07 -10.89
N GLY A 156 -18.73 -12.28 -10.71
CA GLY A 156 -19.90 -12.68 -9.91
C GLY A 156 -20.59 -13.95 -10.44
N GLN A 157 -20.65 -14.14 -11.77
CA GLN A 157 -21.21 -15.36 -12.38
C GLN A 157 -20.28 -16.55 -12.17
N MET A 158 -18.97 -16.33 -12.32
CA MET A 158 -17.95 -17.36 -12.08
C MET A 158 -18.02 -17.88 -10.63
N ASN A 159 -18.11 -17.01 -9.63
CA ASN A 159 -18.24 -17.41 -8.23
C ASN A 159 -19.49 -18.28 -7.98
N LYS A 160 -20.61 -17.95 -8.63
CA LYS A 160 -21.85 -18.73 -8.51
C LYS A 160 -21.76 -20.10 -9.18
N GLN A 161 -21.05 -20.21 -10.29
CA GLN A 161 -20.99 -21.44 -11.10
C GLN A 161 -19.86 -22.39 -10.68
N LEU A 162 -18.70 -21.85 -10.27
CA LEU A 162 -17.48 -22.62 -9.98
C LEU A 162 -17.07 -22.53 -8.50
N GLY A 163 -17.77 -21.74 -7.70
CA GLY A 163 -17.49 -21.57 -6.28
C GLY A 163 -16.43 -20.50 -5.98
N HIS A 164 -16.43 -20.05 -4.73
CA HIS A 164 -15.54 -18.97 -4.27
C HIS A 164 -14.06 -19.32 -4.30
N THR A 165 -13.70 -20.59 -4.12
CA THR A 165 -12.28 -21.02 -4.16
C THR A 165 -11.66 -20.81 -5.55
N VAL A 166 -12.42 -21.06 -6.62
CA VAL A 166 -12.01 -20.78 -8.00
C VAL A 166 -11.91 -19.27 -8.24
N GLY A 167 -12.86 -18.49 -7.71
CA GLY A 167 -12.79 -17.04 -7.73
C GLY A 167 -11.56 -16.47 -7.02
N ASP A 168 -11.22 -17.01 -5.85
CA ASP A 168 -10.02 -16.62 -5.11
C ASP A 168 -8.74 -16.90 -5.89
N GLN A 169 -8.68 -18.03 -6.61
CA GLN A 169 -7.57 -18.36 -7.50
C GLN A 169 -7.49 -17.40 -8.69
N ALA A 170 -8.62 -17.04 -9.29
CA ALA A 170 -8.68 -16.02 -10.34
C ALA A 170 -8.15 -14.66 -9.86
N LEU A 171 -8.58 -14.20 -8.70
CA LEU A 171 -8.10 -12.94 -8.11
C LEU A 171 -6.58 -12.94 -7.90
N LYS A 172 -6.02 -14.05 -7.43
CA LYS A 172 -4.56 -14.20 -7.25
C LYS A 172 -3.81 -14.14 -8.58
N LEU A 173 -4.29 -14.83 -9.60
CA LEU A 173 -3.65 -14.86 -10.92
C LEU A 173 -3.76 -13.52 -11.64
N VAL A 174 -4.92 -12.85 -11.56
CA VAL A 174 -5.10 -11.48 -12.07
C VAL A 174 -4.16 -10.52 -11.36
N ALA A 175 -4.10 -10.56 -10.02
CA ALA A 175 -3.20 -9.72 -9.26
C ALA A 175 -1.73 -9.91 -9.67
N GLN A 176 -1.31 -11.15 -9.90
CA GLN A 176 0.03 -11.46 -10.38
C GLN A 176 0.30 -10.89 -11.78
N GLN A 177 -0.62 -11.03 -12.72
CA GLN A 177 -0.52 -10.49 -14.07
C GLN A 177 -0.45 -8.96 -14.06
N LEU A 178 -1.36 -8.31 -13.33
CA LEU A 178 -1.41 -6.85 -13.18
C LEU A 178 -0.12 -6.31 -12.55
N ARG A 179 0.40 -6.97 -11.51
CA ARG A 179 1.67 -6.61 -10.88
C ARG A 179 2.85 -6.72 -11.83
N ASN A 180 2.93 -7.80 -12.60
CA ASN A 180 4.00 -8.01 -13.56
C ASN A 180 3.96 -6.97 -14.69
N PHE A 181 2.76 -6.70 -15.21
CA PHE A 181 2.53 -5.66 -16.21
C PHE A 181 2.93 -4.28 -15.68
N ALA A 182 2.44 -3.89 -14.50
CA ALA A 182 2.74 -2.61 -13.88
C ALA A 182 4.26 -2.44 -13.71
N ARG A 183 4.97 -3.44 -13.16
CA ARG A 183 6.43 -3.40 -12.97
C ARG A 183 7.20 -3.27 -14.29
N LYS A 184 6.86 -4.09 -15.30
CA LYS A 184 7.45 -4.00 -16.66
C LYS A 184 7.34 -2.58 -17.22
N HIS A 185 6.23 -1.93 -16.92
CA HIS A 185 5.86 -0.60 -17.39
C HIS A 185 6.06 0.51 -16.34
N LYS A 186 6.93 0.29 -15.34
CA LYS A 186 7.31 1.30 -14.32
C LYS A 186 6.10 1.95 -13.61
N GLY A 187 5.11 1.15 -13.28
CA GLY A 187 3.93 1.51 -12.50
C GLY A 187 3.73 0.58 -11.31
N GLU A 188 2.65 0.83 -10.57
CA GLU A 188 2.26 0.07 -9.37
C GLU A 188 0.84 -0.49 -9.51
N ALA A 189 0.59 -1.64 -8.88
CA ALA A 189 -0.70 -2.33 -8.91
C ALA A 189 -1.33 -2.40 -7.52
N TYR A 190 -2.66 -2.25 -7.47
CA TYR A 190 -3.46 -2.16 -6.26
C TYR A 190 -4.72 -3.02 -6.39
N ARG A 191 -5.23 -3.54 -5.27
CA ARG A 191 -6.58 -4.09 -5.18
C ARG A 191 -7.50 -3.02 -4.59
N TYR A 192 -8.50 -2.59 -5.36
CA TYR A 192 -9.41 -1.54 -4.92
C TYR A 192 -10.47 -2.10 -3.95
N GLY A 193 -11.08 -3.22 -4.31
CA GLY A 193 -12.07 -3.93 -3.49
C GLY A 193 -12.77 -5.00 -4.31
N GLY A 194 -13.27 -6.07 -3.69
CA GLY A 194 -13.94 -7.15 -4.42
C GLY A 194 -13.08 -7.70 -5.57
N ASP A 195 -13.58 -7.58 -6.78
CA ASP A 195 -12.99 -7.93 -8.07
C ASP A 195 -12.42 -6.72 -8.85
N GLU A 196 -12.25 -5.60 -8.18
CA GLU A 196 -11.71 -4.37 -8.75
C GLU A 196 -10.23 -4.17 -8.37
N PHE A 197 -9.44 -3.76 -9.35
CA PHE A 197 -8.02 -3.45 -9.24
C PHE A 197 -7.71 -2.09 -9.85
N ALA A 198 -6.51 -1.58 -9.57
CA ALA A 198 -6.03 -0.36 -10.19
C ALA A 198 -4.54 -0.43 -10.49
N LEU A 199 -4.12 0.25 -11.55
CA LEU A 199 -2.73 0.47 -11.91
C LEU A 199 -2.44 1.97 -11.94
N VAL A 200 -1.33 2.39 -11.35
CA VAL A 200 -0.87 3.79 -11.40
C VAL A 200 0.46 3.86 -12.11
N PHE A 201 0.54 4.71 -13.12
CA PHE A 201 1.77 5.00 -13.84
C PHE A 201 2.14 6.48 -13.65
N PRO A 202 3.34 6.80 -13.13
CA PRO A 202 3.78 8.18 -12.90
C PRO A 202 4.24 8.87 -14.20
N ARG A 203 3.48 8.67 -15.29
CA ARG A 203 3.79 9.16 -16.63
C ARG A 203 2.52 9.43 -17.44
N PRO A 204 2.61 10.25 -18.51
CA PRO A 204 1.45 10.62 -19.32
C PRO A 204 0.79 9.43 -20.01
N ARG A 205 -0.52 9.56 -20.26
CA ARG A 205 -1.33 8.48 -20.83
C ARG A 205 -0.85 8.03 -22.20
N THR A 206 -0.26 8.94 -22.97
CA THR A 206 0.32 8.65 -24.30
C THR A 206 1.45 7.62 -24.26
N GLN A 207 2.09 7.44 -23.10
CA GLN A 207 3.13 6.42 -22.89
C GLN A 207 2.59 5.12 -22.29
N VAL A 208 1.34 5.10 -21.85
CA VAL A 208 0.72 3.95 -21.16
C VAL A 208 -0.27 3.23 -22.09
N LEU A 209 -1.12 3.99 -22.78
CA LEU A 209 -2.16 3.46 -23.67
C LEU A 209 -1.65 2.44 -24.71
N PRO A 210 -0.50 2.64 -25.38
CA PRO A 210 -0.01 1.67 -26.37
C PRO A 210 0.28 0.27 -25.80
N HIS A 211 0.44 0.15 -24.48
CA HIS A 211 0.73 -1.12 -23.82
C HIS A 211 -0.52 -1.79 -23.24
N LEU A 212 -1.66 -1.11 -23.10
CA LEU A 212 -2.85 -1.74 -22.50
C LEU A 212 -3.44 -2.90 -23.35
N PRO A 213 -3.38 -2.88 -24.70
CA PRO A 213 -3.88 -4.01 -25.48
C PRO A 213 -3.15 -5.34 -25.22
N GLU A 214 -1.85 -5.35 -24.87
CA GLU A 214 -1.16 -6.61 -24.51
C GLU A 214 -1.69 -7.20 -23.19
N LEU A 215 -2.21 -6.35 -22.29
CA LEU A 215 -2.76 -6.79 -21.02
C LEU A 215 -4.11 -7.48 -21.19
N VAL A 216 -4.98 -6.95 -22.05
CA VAL A 216 -6.34 -7.46 -22.31
C VAL A 216 -6.33 -8.74 -23.16
N LYS A 217 -5.39 -8.87 -24.10
CA LYS A 217 -5.33 -10.00 -25.05
C LYS A 217 -4.97 -11.35 -24.44
N LEU A 218 -4.48 -11.37 -23.21
CA LEU A 218 -4.04 -12.58 -22.52
C LEU A 218 -5.04 -12.95 -21.42
N PRO A 219 -6.12 -13.67 -21.76
CA PRO A 219 -7.09 -14.11 -20.76
C PRO A 219 -6.42 -15.06 -19.78
N ILE A 220 -6.77 -14.92 -18.51
CA ILE A 220 -6.24 -15.78 -17.45
C ILE A 220 -7.09 -17.04 -17.41
N LEU A 221 -6.48 -18.20 -17.61
CA LEU A 221 -7.18 -19.47 -17.50
C LEU A 221 -7.19 -19.94 -16.05
N VAL A 222 -8.39 -20.20 -15.53
CA VAL A 222 -8.61 -20.80 -14.22
C VAL A 222 -9.58 -21.97 -14.39
N GLU A 223 -9.13 -23.19 -14.07
CA GLU A 223 -9.94 -24.41 -14.25
C GLU A 223 -10.56 -24.52 -15.66
N GLY A 224 -9.81 -24.14 -16.70
CA GLY A 224 -10.27 -24.17 -18.09
C GLY A 224 -11.16 -23.01 -18.53
N ARG A 225 -11.49 -22.06 -17.63
CA ARG A 225 -12.30 -20.88 -17.96
C ARG A 225 -11.43 -19.62 -18.08
N GLY A 226 -11.66 -18.85 -19.14
CA GLY A 226 -11.01 -17.56 -19.33
C GLY A 226 -11.61 -16.49 -18.43
N VAL A 227 -10.75 -15.78 -17.71
CA VAL A 227 -11.07 -14.58 -16.92
C VAL A 227 -10.49 -13.39 -17.67
N GLY A 228 -11.39 -12.58 -18.23
CA GLY A 228 -11.08 -11.29 -18.84
C GLY A 228 -11.28 -10.15 -17.84
N PHE A 229 -10.89 -8.95 -18.25
CA PHE A 229 -11.15 -7.75 -17.47
C PHE A 229 -11.23 -6.52 -18.40
N SER A 230 -11.96 -5.53 -17.93
CA SER A 230 -12.23 -4.27 -18.61
C SER A 230 -11.46 -3.12 -17.96
N LEU A 231 -10.90 -2.25 -18.79
CA LEU A 231 -9.98 -1.19 -18.39
C LEU A 231 -10.61 0.20 -18.58
N GLY A 232 -10.62 0.99 -17.51
CA GLY A 232 -10.99 2.40 -17.55
C GLY A 232 -9.80 3.29 -17.27
N VAL A 233 -9.55 4.29 -18.12
CA VAL A 233 -8.33 5.12 -18.03
C VAL A 233 -8.66 6.58 -17.73
N ALA A 234 -8.01 7.15 -16.72
CA ALA A 234 -8.10 8.57 -16.38
C ALA A 234 -6.72 9.19 -16.08
N GLY A 235 -6.60 10.51 -16.27
CA GLY A 235 -5.38 11.25 -15.98
C GLY A 235 -4.33 11.19 -17.10
N GLY A 236 -3.10 11.61 -16.79
CA GLY A 236 -1.98 11.60 -17.74
C GLY A 236 -2.10 12.57 -18.93
N ARG A 237 -2.92 13.62 -18.80
CA ARG A 237 -3.16 14.71 -19.78
C ARG A 237 -2.40 16.01 -19.51
N ARG A 238 -2.11 16.34 -18.25
CA ARG A 238 -1.56 17.62 -17.79
C ARG A 238 -0.03 17.60 -17.89
N ARG A 239 0.54 18.67 -18.41
CA ARG A 239 2.01 18.79 -18.53
C ARG A 239 2.70 19.58 -17.42
N LYS A 240 2.03 20.54 -16.75
CA LYS A 240 2.74 21.48 -15.84
C LYS A 240 1.98 22.07 -14.63
N ARG A 241 0.65 21.95 -14.49
CA ARG A 241 -0.09 22.64 -13.40
C ARG A 241 -0.41 21.69 -12.25
N ARG A 242 0.08 21.99 -11.04
CA ARG A 242 -0.33 21.31 -9.80
C ARG A 242 -1.80 21.63 -9.51
N PRO A 243 -2.65 20.65 -9.16
CA PRO A 243 -4.01 20.92 -8.76
C PRO A 243 -4.06 21.66 -7.42
N ALA A 244 -5.05 22.53 -7.24
CA ALA A 244 -5.26 23.24 -5.98
C ALA A 244 -5.57 22.29 -4.81
N ASN A 245 -6.31 21.20 -5.09
CA ASN A 245 -6.57 20.13 -4.13
C ASN A 245 -6.18 18.77 -4.74
N PRO A 246 -4.95 18.29 -4.49
CA PRO A 246 -4.45 17.02 -5.01
C PRO A 246 -5.27 15.80 -4.56
N ARG A 247 -5.81 15.81 -3.34
CA ARG A 247 -6.59 14.69 -2.81
C ARG A 247 -7.94 14.56 -3.50
N ALA A 248 -8.70 15.66 -3.58
CA ALA A 248 -9.96 15.69 -4.33
C ALA A 248 -9.77 15.34 -5.81
N THR A 249 -8.67 15.82 -6.41
CA THR A 249 -8.30 15.45 -7.79
C THR A 249 -8.04 13.94 -7.92
N ALA A 250 -7.36 13.31 -6.95
CA ALA A 250 -7.13 11.88 -6.96
C ALA A 250 -8.45 11.09 -6.88
N ASP A 251 -9.36 11.50 -5.99
CA ASP A 251 -10.68 10.89 -5.84
C ASP A 251 -11.52 11.02 -7.12
N ASP A 252 -11.50 12.18 -7.78
CA ASP A 252 -12.16 12.38 -9.07
C ASP A 252 -11.59 11.50 -10.18
N LEU A 253 -10.27 11.38 -10.28
CA LEU A 253 -9.63 10.52 -11.28
C LEU A 253 -9.97 9.05 -11.04
N ILE A 254 -10.00 8.59 -9.79
CA ILE A 254 -10.43 7.24 -9.42
C ILE A 254 -11.87 7.01 -9.84
N ARG A 255 -12.77 7.95 -9.52
CA ARG A 255 -14.18 7.88 -9.93
C ARG A 255 -14.34 7.80 -11.44
N LEU A 256 -13.65 8.66 -12.19
CA LEU A 256 -13.72 8.68 -13.65
C LEU A 256 -13.17 7.39 -14.29
N ALA A 257 -12.06 6.86 -13.77
CA ALA A 257 -11.50 5.61 -14.26
C ALA A 257 -12.42 4.41 -13.99
N SER A 258 -13.04 4.34 -12.81
CA SER A 258 -14.02 3.29 -12.47
C SER A 258 -15.29 3.37 -13.35
N LEU A 259 -15.81 4.57 -13.61
CA LEU A 259 -16.92 4.72 -14.57
C LEU A 259 -16.51 4.32 -15.98
N ALA A 260 -15.28 4.65 -16.41
CA ALA A 260 -14.76 4.24 -17.71
C ALA A 260 -14.62 2.72 -17.82
N SER A 261 -14.20 2.00 -16.78
CA SER A 261 -14.11 0.52 -16.84
C SER A 261 -15.49 -0.11 -17.01
N THR A 262 -16.53 0.49 -16.43
CA THR A 262 -17.93 0.07 -16.65
C THR A 262 -18.34 0.24 -18.11
N VAL A 263 -17.99 1.38 -18.74
CA VAL A 263 -18.23 1.60 -20.18
C VAL A 263 -17.46 0.59 -21.05
N ALA A 264 -16.25 0.22 -20.62
CA ALA A 264 -15.39 -0.71 -21.34
C ALA A 264 -15.94 -2.15 -21.38
N LYS A 265 -16.72 -2.58 -20.37
CA LYS A 265 -17.31 -3.93 -20.33
C LYS A 265 -18.12 -4.29 -21.57
N GLY A 266 -18.85 -3.31 -22.12
CA GLY A 266 -19.68 -3.47 -23.31
C GLY A 266 -18.93 -3.42 -24.64
N ARG A 267 -17.59 -3.36 -24.65
CA ARG A 267 -16.79 -3.14 -25.87
C ARG A 267 -15.90 -4.31 -26.24
N PRO A 268 -15.63 -4.52 -27.55
CA PRO A 268 -14.65 -5.51 -28.00
C PRO A 268 -13.22 -5.20 -27.51
N GLU A 269 -12.85 -3.92 -27.51
CA GLU A 269 -11.51 -3.43 -27.13
C GLU A 269 -11.24 -3.57 -25.62
N LYS A 270 -12.29 -3.70 -24.80
CA LYS A 270 -12.26 -3.73 -23.32
C LYS A 270 -11.47 -2.58 -22.68
N ILE A 271 -11.32 -1.46 -23.38
CA ILE A 271 -10.66 -0.24 -22.90
C ILE A 271 -11.60 0.94 -23.18
N ALA A 272 -11.75 1.84 -22.20
CA ALA A 272 -12.41 3.13 -22.38
C ALA A 272 -11.70 4.24 -21.59
N LEU A 273 -11.84 5.48 -22.07
CA LEU A 273 -11.23 6.67 -21.49
C LEU A 273 -12.25 7.51 -20.71
N GLU A 274 -11.77 8.31 -19.76
CA GLU A 274 -12.58 9.24 -18.96
C GLU A 274 -13.41 10.24 -19.79
N GLU A 275 -12.97 10.60 -21.01
CA GLU A 275 -13.75 11.48 -21.90
C GLU A 275 -15.07 10.85 -22.35
N GLU A 276 -15.12 9.53 -22.46
CA GLU A 276 -16.25 8.80 -23.01
C GLU A 276 -17.38 8.67 -21.98
N VAL A 277 -17.04 8.69 -20.69
CA VAL A 277 -18.00 8.78 -19.57
C VAL A 277 -18.79 10.09 -19.62
N SER A 278 -18.09 11.19 -19.92
CA SER A 278 -18.69 12.53 -20.01
C SER A 278 -19.68 12.64 -21.18
N GLN A 279 -19.39 11.99 -22.31
CA GLN A 279 -20.26 11.99 -23.48
C GLN A 279 -21.57 11.22 -23.24
N ILE A 280 -21.50 10.06 -22.57
CA ILE A 280 -22.68 9.26 -22.23
C ILE A 280 -23.58 10.01 -21.23
N SER A 281 -22.98 10.66 -20.23
CA SER A 281 -23.72 11.47 -19.25
C SER A 281 -24.41 12.67 -19.94
N ALA A 282 -23.72 13.34 -20.88
CA ALA A 282 -24.28 14.45 -21.64
C ALA A 282 -25.39 14.00 -22.61
N GLN A 283 -25.25 12.85 -23.25
CA GLN A 283 -26.29 12.28 -24.13
C GLN A 283 -27.52 11.83 -23.35
N ALA A 284 -27.36 11.24 -22.16
CA ALA A 284 -28.48 10.87 -21.28
C ALA A 284 -29.27 12.11 -20.79
N LEU A 285 -28.57 13.22 -20.51
CA LEU A 285 -29.19 14.51 -20.14
C LEU A 285 -29.84 15.23 -21.34
N ALA A 286 -29.36 15.01 -22.56
CA ALA A 286 -29.97 15.56 -23.77
C ALA A 286 -31.19 14.74 -24.25
N ALA A 287 -31.29 13.48 -23.84
CA ALA A 287 -32.38 12.57 -24.19
C ALA A 287 -33.57 12.62 -23.24
N THR A 288 -33.52 13.38 -22.14
CA THR A 288 -34.71 13.65 -21.32
C THR A 288 -35.66 14.58 -22.07
N PRO A 289 -36.88 14.16 -22.41
CA PRO A 289 -37.82 15.01 -23.12
C PRO A 289 -38.16 16.23 -22.27
N SER A 290 -38.18 17.40 -22.90
CA SER A 290 -38.71 18.64 -22.32
C SER A 290 -40.10 18.34 -21.75
N PRO A 291 -40.44 18.81 -20.53
CA PRO A 291 -41.82 18.72 -20.07
C PRO A 291 -42.71 19.41 -21.12
N SER A 292 -43.69 18.67 -21.62
CA SER A 292 -44.70 19.22 -22.53
C SER A 292 -45.31 20.46 -21.87
N PRO A 293 -45.49 21.57 -22.61
CA PRO A 293 -46.26 22.69 -22.10
C PRO A 293 -47.69 22.17 -21.92
N THR A 294 -48.12 22.10 -20.67
CA THR A 294 -49.50 21.79 -20.30
C THR A 294 -50.40 22.90 -20.81
N ASP A 295 -51.34 22.55 -21.69
CA ASP A 295 -52.54 23.32 -22.03
C ASP A 295 -53.45 23.53 -20.82
#